data_AF-A0A6A8AMN0-F1
#
_entry.id   AF-A0A6A8AMN0-F1
#
_cell.length_a   1.000
_cell.length_b   1.000
_cell.length_c   1.000
_cell.angle_alpha   90.00
_cell.angle_beta   90.00
_cell.angle_gamma   90.00
#
_symmetry.space_group_name_H-M   'P 1'
#
loop_
_entity.id
_entity.type
_entity.pdbx_description
1 polymer ?
#
loop_
_entity_poly.entity_id
_entity_poly.type
_entity_poly.pdbx_seq_one_letter_code
_entity_poly.pdbx_strand_id
1 'polypeptide(L)'
;MEESKKEAKAFQEWLKSQTKYKTQKEFAKATGIPRSSMGFYLQGLREPLEEHRKILYEVTGLECFRVKVKMPEEKKEKKEVEIKGIREETELPLHIQLQNWFESQTKYKTKKDLAKDAGIGYSNLQKYFRGDSQPSEKVRQKLYEVTGVEILKQEIEIKKEEQKEIESFVEIKTKDKEKIKEIKAPLDMQEKVTELQKIILDLSEKVKSFDGVCENCIVKKFSLPSDESSTEERAVKIRELLYRLDKELIFFKKGTAENRKIFKKIVLGQNVGYLIALLKALYDEDMFQDWLFFAEYEMERR
;
A
#
# COMPACT_ATOMS: atom_id res chain seq x y z
N MET A 1 23.74 1.49 25.36
CA MET A 1 24.22 0.32 26.14
C MET A 1 24.27 0.58 27.64
N GLU A 2 24.90 1.65 28.14
CA GLU A 2 24.87 1.93 29.58
C GLU A 2 23.46 2.25 30.11
N GLU A 3 22.66 3.02 29.36
CA GLU A 3 21.26 3.30 29.71
C GLU A 3 20.43 2.01 29.76
N SER A 4 20.57 1.13 28.78
CA SER A 4 19.88 -0.15 28.70
C SER A 4 20.21 -1.06 29.91
N LYS A 5 21.44 -1.00 30.46
CA LYS A 5 21.82 -1.71 31.69
C LYS A 5 21.20 -1.10 32.94
N LYS A 6 21.08 0.23 33.02
CA LYS A 6 20.40 0.92 34.13
C LYS A 6 18.91 0.60 34.15
N GLU A 7 18.26 0.64 32.98
CA GLU A 7 16.85 0.24 32.80
C GLU A 7 16.63 -1.21 33.23
N ALA A 8 17.50 -2.13 32.77
CA ALA A 8 17.41 -3.54 33.12
C ALA A 8 17.53 -3.78 34.64
N LYS A 9 18.45 -3.08 35.31
CA LYS A 9 18.63 -3.18 36.77
C LYS A 9 17.38 -2.69 37.52
N ALA A 10 16.86 -1.52 37.17
CA ALA A 10 15.63 -0.98 37.75
C ALA A 10 14.44 -1.93 37.55
N PHE A 11 14.33 -2.52 36.35
CA PHE A 11 13.26 -3.45 36.03
C PHE A 11 13.38 -4.78 36.79
N GLN A 12 14.60 -5.30 36.98
CA GLN A 12 14.83 -6.49 37.80
C GLN A 12 14.49 -6.24 39.28
N GLU A 13 14.88 -5.09 39.83
CA GLU A 13 14.58 -4.71 41.22
C GLU A 13 13.08 -4.56 41.43
N TRP A 14 12.38 -3.91 40.49
CA TRP A 14 10.93 -3.83 40.49
C TRP A 14 10.28 -5.22 40.43
N LEU A 15 10.72 -6.08 39.52
CA LEU A 15 10.12 -7.42 39.38
C LEU A 15 10.32 -8.28 40.64
N LYS A 16 11.44 -8.10 41.36
CA LYS A 16 11.71 -8.78 42.65
C LYS A 16 10.83 -8.28 43.80
N SER A 17 10.38 -7.02 43.76
CA SER A 17 9.52 -6.46 44.82
C SER A 17 8.03 -6.81 44.63
N GLN A 18 7.63 -7.30 43.46
CA GLN A 18 6.24 -7.64 43.16
C GLN A 18 5.84 -8.98 43.77
N THR A 19 4.65 -9.02 44.39
CA THR A 19 4.00 -10.27 44.83
C THR A 19 3.07 -10.86 43.77
N LYS A 20 2.57 -10.01 42.85
CA LYS A 20 1.59 -10.37 41.82
C LYS A 20 2.19 -11.22 40.69
N TYR A 21 3.45 -10.99 40.34
CA TYR A 21 4.13 -11.68 39.23
C TYR A 21 5.38 -12.38 39.76
N LYS A 22 5.26 -13.65 40.14
CA LYS A 22 6.35 -14.40 40.77
C LYS A 22 7.43 -14.80 39.77
N THR A 23 7.05 -14.94 38.50
CA THR A 23 7.96 -15.35 37.44
C THR A 23 7.89 -14.43 36.23
N GLN A 24 9.01 -14.35 35.50
CA GLN A 24 9.07 -13.68 34.20
C GLN A 24 8.02 -14.22 33.21
N LYS A 25 7.68 -15.51 33.29
CA LYS A 25 6.68 -16.15 32.42
C LYS A 25 5.28 -15.59 32.68
N GLU A 26 4.91 -15.42 33.95
CA GLU A 26 3.63 -14.82 34.35
C GLU A 26 3.55 -13.36 33.91
N PHE A 27 4.62 -12.60 34.13
CA PHE A 27 4.68 -11.20 33.70
C PHE A 27 4.57 -11.04 32.18
N ALA A 28 5.28 -11.89 31.41
CA ALA A 28 5.18 -11.91 29.96
C ALA A 28 3.77 -12.25 29.47
N LYS A 29 3.09 -13.21 30.12
CA LYS A 29 1.69 -13.55 29.81
C LYS A 29 0.73 -12.39 30.11
N ALA A 30 0.93 -11.69 31.23
CA ALA A 30 0.08 -10.56 31.64
C ALA A 30 0.23 -9.33 30.74
N THR A 31 1.44 -9.08 30.22
CA THR A 31 1.75 -7.91 29.37
C THR A 31 1.57 -8.17 27.88
N GLY A 32 1.41 -9.43 27.45
CA GLY A 32 1.40 -9.81 26.03
C GLY A 32 2.77 -9.73 25.35
N ILE A 33 3.83 -9.35 26.07
CA ILE A 33 5.19 -9.26 25.52
C ILE A 33 5.79 -10.67 25.43
N PRO A 34 6.37 -11.07 24.27
CA PRO A 34 6.99 -12.38 24.12
C PRO A 34 8.05 -12.67 25.19
N ARG A 35 8.02 -13.88 25.75
CA ARG A 35 8.96 -14.29 26.82
C ARG A 35 10.43 -14.12 26.43
N SER A 36 10.77 -14.39 25.16
CA SER A 36 12.11 -14.19 24.61
C SER A 36 12.53 -12.72 24.69
N SER A 37 11.69 -11.80 24.22
CA SER A 37 11.90 -10.35 24.29
C SER A 37 12.11 -9.89 25.74
N MET A 38 11.27 -10.34 26.66
CA MET A 38 11.38 -10.01 28.10
C MET A 38 12.74 -10.44 28.68
N GLY A 39 13.29 -11.56 28.23
CA GLY A 39 14.61 -12.04 28.67
C GLY A 39 15.72 -11.08 28.26
N PHE A 40 15.68 -10.58 27.02
CA PHE A 40 16.64 -9.59 26.54
C PHE A 40 16.54 -8.25 27.29
N TYR A 41 15.32 -7.83 27.66
CA TYR A 41 15.09 -6.58 28.40
C TYR A 41 15.63 -6.67 29.83
N LEU A 42 15.33 -7.75 30.54
CA LEU A 42 15.83 -7.98 31.88
C LEU A 42 17.35 -8.11 31.93
N GLN A 43 17.99 -8.59 30.87
CA GLN A 43 19.45 -8.69 30.78
C GLN A 43 20.12 -7.40 30.27
N GLY A 44 19.34 -6.41 29.83
CA GLY A 44 19.87 -5.18 29.21
C GLY A 44 20.59 -5.41 27.88
N LEU A 45 20.31 -6.54 27.21
CA LEU A 45 20.90 -6.89 25.91
C LEU A 45 20.23 -6.16 24.75
N ARG A 46 18.96 -5.78 24.92
CA ARG A 46 18.17 -5.08 23.91
C ARG A 46 17.28 -4.04 24.58
N GLU A 47 17.10 -2.91 23.92
CA GLU A 47 16.13 -1.91 24.34
C GLU A 47 14.70 -2.36 23.99
N PRO A 48 13.72 -2.12 24.87
CA PRO A 48 12.33 -2.42 24.53
C PRO A 48 11.86 -1.58 23.36
N LEU A 49 11.06 -2.19 22.47
CA LEU A 49 10.36 -1.48 21.40
C LEU A 49 9.43 -0.42 22.00
N GLU A 50 9.11 0.63 21.24
CA GLU A 50 8.29 1.75 21.74
C GLU A 50 6.92 1.29 22.28
N GLU A 51 6.28 0.35 21.58
CA GLU A 51 5.04 -0.29 22.01
C GLU A 51 5.21 -1.03 23.36
N HIS A 52 6.31 -1.78 23.50
CA HIS A 52 6.62 -2.49 24.74
C HIS A 52 6.98 -1.53 25.86
N ARG A 53 7.67 -0.42 25.58
CA ARG A 53 7.97 0.62 26.58
C ARG A 53 6.69 1.20 27.16
N LYS A 54 5.70 1.50 26.31
CA LYS A 54 4.39 1.99 26.75
C LYS A 54 3.70 1.00 27.70
N ILE A 55 3.62 -0.29 27.31
CA ILE A 55 3.03 -1.34 28.15
C ILE A 55 3.80 -1.50 29.47
N LEU A 56 5.13 -1.52 29.40
CA LEU A 56 5.98 -1.64 30.58
C LEU A 56 5.79 -0.43 31.51
N TYR A 57 5.67 0.79 30.98
CA TYR A 57 5.40 1.98 31.78
C TYR A 57 4.02 1.91 32.45
N GLU A 58 2.98 1.54 31.71
CA GLU A 58 1.61 1.43 32.25
C GLU A 58 1.51 0.39 33.37
N VAL A 59 2.23 -0.74 33.25
CA VAL A 59 2.17 -1.82 34.25
C VAL A 59 3.12 -1.60 35.42
N THR A 60 4.30 -1.02 35.17
CA THR A 60 5.35 -0.91 36.19
C THR A 60 5.43 0.46 36.86
N GLY A 61 4.97 1.52 36.19
CA GLY A 61 5.16 2.91 36.60
C GLY A 61 6.61 3.39 36.59
N LEU A 62 7.56 2.61 36.04
CA LEU A 62 8.97 2.97 36.02
C LEU A 62 9.23 4.07 34.98
N GLU A 63 9.63 5.26 35.43
CA GLU A 63 9.94 6.42 34.57
C GLU A 63 10.96 6.12 33.46
N CYS A 64 11.84 5.14 33.66
CA CYS A 64 12.81 4.73 32.64
C CYS A 64 12.15 4.13 31.39
N PHE A 65 10.90 3.66 31.47
CA PHE A 65 10.11 3.21 30.33
C PHE A 65 9.19 4.29 29.74
N ARG A 66 9.16 5.49 30.32
CA ARG A 66 8.33 6.58 29.80
C ARG A 66 8.77 6.93 28.38
N VAL A 67 7.84 6.83 27.42
CA VAL A 67 8.10 7.18 26.03
C VAL A 67 8.35 8.67 25.97
N LYS A 68 9.60 9.07 25.72
CA LYS A 68 9.94 10.45 25.40
C LYS A 68 9.31 10.74 24.05
N VAL A 69 8.20 11.47 24.04
CA VAL A 69 7.58 11.96 22.81
C VAL A 69 8.60 12.86 22.14
N LYS A 70 9.37 12.31 21.20
CA LYS A 70 10.22 13.12 20.34
C LYS A 70 9.27 13.88 19.42
N MET A 71 9.06 15.16 19.72
CA MET A 71 8.49 16.06 18.73
C MET A 71 9.40 15.97 17.49
N PRO A 72 8.84 15.72 16.29
CA PRO A 72 9.65 15.46 15.10
C PRO A 72 10.48 16.69 14.76
N GLU A 73 11.79 16.63 15.05
CA GLU A 73 12.75 17.62 14.59
C GLU A 73 12.82 17.59 13.05
N GLU A 74 12.53 18.74 12.44
CA GLU A 74 12.61 18.98 11.00
C GLU A 74 14.03 18.73 10.48
N LYS A 75 14.28 17.55 9.91
CA LYS A 75 15.52 17.31 9.16
C LYS A 75 15.38 17.84 7.74
N LYS A 76 16.09 18.93 7.47
CA LYS A 76 16.29 19.54 6.14
C LYS A 76 17.24 18.69 5.28
N GLU A 77 16.91 18.67 3.99
CA GLU A 77 17.77 18.44 2.81
C GLU A 77 18.40 17.06 2.58
N LYS A 78 17.98 16.38 1.49
CA LYS A 78 18.76 16.34 0.23
C LYS A 78 18.11 15.54 -0.91
N LYS A 79 18.24 16.18 -2.09
CA LYS A 79 18.36 15.68 -3.48
C LYS A 79 17.12 15.05 -4.15
N GLU A 80 16.52 15.88 -5.01
CA GLU A 80 15.68 15.48 -6.14
C GLU A 80 16.38 14.41 -6.99
N VAL A 81 15.67 13.31 -7.22
CA VAL A 81 15.94 12.37 -8.30
C VAL A 81 14.68 12.35 -9.15
N GLU A 82 14.78 12.83 -10.40
CA GLU A 82 13.75 12.64 -11.42
C GLU A 82 13.60 11.14 -11.68
N ILE A 83 12.45 10.56 -11.35
CA ILE A 83 12.08 9.22 -11.79
C ILE A 83 10.85 9.32 -12.69
N LYS A 84 11.08 8.93 -13.95
CA LYS A 84 10.10 8.83 -15.03
C LYS A 84 8.95 7.90 -14.64
N GLY A 85 7.76 8.25 -15.12
CA GLY A 85 6.46 7.69 -14.72
C GLY A 85 6.38 6.16 -14.74
N ILE A 86 5.81 5.61 -13.66
CA ILE A 86 5.46 4.19 -13.52
C ILE A 86 3.93 4.10 -13.67
N ARG A 87 3.49 3.34 -14.67
CA ARG A 87 2.08 2.94 -14.86
C ARG A 87 1.67 1.92 -13.80
N GLU A 88 0.56 2.23 -13.14
CA GLU A 88 -0.63 1.44 -12.80
C GLU A 88 -0.56 -0.03 -12.33
N GLU A 89 -1.52 -0.34 -11.44
CA GLU A 89 -1.92 -1.64 -10.89
C GLU A 89 -0.90 -2.35 -9.97
N THR A 90 -1.05 -2.13 -8.66
CA THR A 90 -0.23 -2.82 -7.66
C THR A 90 -0.63 -4.29 -7.54
N GLU A 91 -0.12 -5.11 -8.44
CA GLU A 91 -0.05 -6.56 -8.29
C GLU A 91 0.67 -6.89 -6.97
N LEU A 92 0.09 -7.80 -6.18
CA LEU A 92 0.72 -8.24 -4.94
C LEU A 92 2.08 -8.88 -5.25
N PRO A 93 3.12 -8.66 -4.42
CA PRO A 93 4.41 -9.30 -4.61
C PRO A 93 4.27 -10.83 -4.79
N LEU A 94 5.00 -11.40 -5.75
CA LEU A 94 4.93 -12.81 -6.13
C LEU A 94 4.96 -13.79 -4.94
N HIS A 95 5.79 -13.53 -3.93
CA HIS A 95 5.92 -14.40 -2.76
C HIS A 95 4.63 -14.48 -1.92
N ILE A 96 3.86 -13.38 -1.86
CA ILE A 96 2.56 -13.35 -1.17
C ILE A 96 1.54 -14.16 -1.97
N GLN A 97 1.51 -14.00 -3.29
CA GLN A 97 0.59 -14.77 -4.14
C GLN A 97 0.88 -16.27 -4.08
N LEU A 98 2.15 -16.67 -4.11
CA LEU A 98 2.57 -18.06 -3.94
C LEU A 98 2.18 -18.61 -2.56
N GLN A 99 2.37 -17.82 -1.49
CA GLN A 99 1.97 -18.20 -0.13
C GLN A 99 0.46 -18.43 -0.04
N ASN A 100 -0.34 -17.47 -0.51
CA ASN A 100 -1.80 -17.56 -0.50
C ASN A 100 -2.31 -18.75 -1.31
N TRP A 101 -1.77 -18.97 -2.51
CA TRP A 101 -2.12 -20.12 -3.33
C TRP A 101 -1.76 -21.44 -2.63
N PHE A 102 -0.60 -21.51 -1.97
CA PHE A 102 -0.18 -22.72 -1.27
C PHE A 102 -1.07 -23.04 -0.07
N GLU A 103 -1.59 -22.02 0.60
CA GLU A 103 -2.51 -22.16 1.73
C GLU A 103 -3.94 -22.51 1.31
N SER A 104 -4.37 -22.13 0.10
CA SER A 104 -5.73 -22.41 -0.41
C SER A 104 -5.89 -23.78 -1.07
N GLN A 105 -4.81 -24.35 -1.59
CA GLN A 105 -4.82 -25.65 -2.26
C GLN A 105 -4.73 -26.83 -1.26
N THR A 106 -5.23 -28.00 -1.67
CA THR A 106 -5.18 -29.25 -0.87
C THR A 106 -4.32 -30.36 -1.48
N LYS A 107 -3.79 -30.15 -2.70
CA LYS A 107 -2.98 -31.11 -3.46
C LYS A 107 -1.63 -31.41 -2.77
N TYR A 108 -0.96 -30.39 -2.23
CA TYR A 108 0.35 -30.47 -1.60
C TYR A 108 0.24 -30.23 -0.11
N LYS A 109 0.66 -31.23 0.68
CA LYS A 109 0.72 -31.09 2.14
C LYS A 109 1.91 -30.25 2.58
N THR A 110 3.02 -30.33 1.86
CA THR A 110 4.25 -29.61 2.19
C THR A 110 4.82 -28.90 0.96
N LYS A 111 5.54 -27.78 1.20
CA LYS A 111 6.29 -27.08 0.14
C LYS A 111 7.35 -27.97 -0.51
N LYS A 112 7.78 -29.04 0.17
CA LYS A 112 8.72 -30.04 -0.36
C LYS A 112 8.06 -30.91 -1.44
N ASP A 113 6.78 -31.23 -1.28
CA ASP A 113 6.00 -31.97 -2.28
C ASP A 113 5.81 -31.13 -3.54
N LEU A 114 5.46 -29.85 -3.38
CA LEU A 114 5.38 -28.89 -4.48
C LEU A 114 6.72 -28.75 -5.23
N ALA A 115 7.83 -28.63 -4.48
CA ALA A 115 9.16 -28.53 -5.08
C ALA A 115 9.49 -29.76 -5.95
N LYS A 116 9.12 -30.96 -5.47
CA LYS A 116 9.31 -32.21 -6.20
C LYS A 116 8.46 -32.27 -7.47
N ASP A 117 7.18 -31.91 -7.38
CA ASP A 117 6.26 -31.94 -8.54
C ASP A 117 6.66 -30.92 -9.62
N ALA A 118 7.08 -29.72 -9.21
CA ALA A 118 7.57 -28.69 -10.13
C ALA A 118 8.99 -28.95 -10.64
N GLY A 119 9.70 -29.96 -10.13
CA GLY A 119 11.10 -30.22 -10.49
C GLY A 119 12.03 -29.06 -10.16
N ILE A 120 11.84 -28.45 -8.98
CA ILE A 120 12.61 -27.31 -8.45
C ILE A 120 13.29 -27.73 -7.14
N GLY A 121 14.54 -27.30 -6.91
CA GLY A 121 15.21 -27.55 -5.63
C GLY A 121 14.47 -26.88 -4.46
N TYR A 122 14.20 -27.62 -3.39
CA TYR A 122 13.43 -27.13 -2.22
C TYR A 122 13.98 -25.83 -1.62
N SER A 123 15.31 -25.70 -1.53
CA SER A 123 15.95 -24.47 -1.02
C SER A 123 15.63 -23.25 -1.89
N ASN A 124 15.62 -23.39 -3.22
CA ASN A 124 15.27 -22.30 -4.12
C ASN A 124 13.79 -21.94 -4.00
N LEU A 125 12.91 -22.94 -3.96
CA LEU A 125 11.49 -22.70 -3.75
C LEU A 125 11.24 -21.94 -2.45
N GLN A 126 11.91 -22.31 -1.37
CA GLN A 126 11.75 -21.64 -0.07
C GLN A 126 12.19 -20.17 -0.11
N LYS A 127 13.26 -19.84 -0.86
CA LYS A 127 13.66 -18.44 -1.09
C LYS A 127 12.58 -17.65 -1.84
N TYR A 128 11.90 -18.27 -2.82
CA TYR A 128 10.81 -17.61 -3.54
C TYR A 128 9.61 -17.31 -2.62
N PHE A 129 9.23 -18.23 -1.74
CA PHE A 129 8.15 -18.02 -0.76
C PHE A 129 8.49 -16.95 0.30
N ARG A 130 9.77 -16.71 0.58
CA ARG A 130 10.21 -15.65 1.50
C ARG A 130 10.37 -14.29 0.81
N GLY A 131 10.37 -14.27 -0.52
CA GLY A 131 10.70 -13.07 -1.29
C GLY A 131 12.21 -12.75 -1.33
N ASP A 132 13.08 -13.67 -0.87
CA ASP A 132 14.53 -13.49 -0.84
C ASP A 132 15.15 -13.52 -2.26
N SER A 133 14.45 -14.11 -3.23
CA SER A 133 14.89 -14.18 -4.62
C SER A 133 13.71 -14.28 -5.58
N GLN A 134 13.92 -13.89 -6.83
CA GLN A 134 12.94 -14.06 -7.90
C GLN A 134 13.24 -15.34 -8.71
N PRO A 135 12.23 -16.13 -9.08
CA PRO A 135 12.43 -17.29 -9.95
C PRO A 135 12.82 -16.86 -11.37
N SER A 136 13.71 -17.63 -11.99
CA SER A 136 14.04 -17.47 -13.41
C SER A 136 12.85 -17.84 -14.31
N GLU A 137 12.88 -17.42 -15.57
CA GLU A 137 11.77 -17.63 -16.51
C GLU A 137 11.39 -19.11 -16.67
N LYS A 138 12.38 -20.01 -16.82
CA LYS A 138 12.15 -21.47 -16.86
C LYS A 138 11.50 -22.00 -15.58
N VAL A 139 11.84 -21.42 -14.44
CA VAL A 139 11.28 -21.82 -13.14
C VAL A 139 9.88 -21.25 -12.96
N ARG A 140 9.62 -20.02 -13.42
CA ARG A 140 8.27 -19.42 -13.44
C ARG A 140 7.31 -20.24 -14.28
N GLN A 141 7.72 -20.66 -15.47
CA GLN A 141 6.93 -21.53 -16.33
C GLN A 141 6.57 -22.86 -15.64
N LYS A 142 7.54 -23.53 -15.01
CA LYS A 142 7.30 -24.75 -14.23
C LYS A 142 6.34 -24.52 -13.05
N LEU A 143 6.50 -23.40 -12.35
CA LEU A 143 5.58 -23.04 -11.27
C LEU A 143 4.19 -22.74 -11.81
N TYR A 144 4.06 -22.08 -12.96
CA TYR A 144 2.78 -21.79 -13.59
C TYR A 144 2.05 -23.06 -14.00
N GLU A 145 2.74 -24.00 -14.65
CA GLU A 145 2.17 -25.29 -15.06
C GLU A 145 1.60 -26.10 -13.88
N VAL A 146 2.22 -25.96 -12.71
CA VAL A 146 1.84 -26.70 -11.50
C VAL A 146 0.83 -25.95 -10.63
N THR A 147 0.88 -24.62 -10.63
CA THR A 147 0.07 -23.78 -9.72
C THR A 147 -1.11 -23.06 -10.40
N GLY A 148 -1.02 -22.75 -11.69
CA GLY A 148 -2.01 -21.95 -12.42
C GLY A 148 -2.05 -20.47 -12.01
N VAL A 149 -1.08 -19.98 -11.23
CA VAL A 149 -1.06 -18.60 -10.72
C VAL A 149 -0.70 -17.60 -11.82
N GLU A 150 -1.64 -16.72 -12.20
CA GLU A 150 -1.55 -15.86 -13.39
C GLU A 150 -0.38 -14.88 -13.42
N ILE A 151 0.11 -14.38 -12.27
CA ILE A 151 1.30 -13.51 -12.23
C ILE A 151 2.56 -14.21 -12.76
N LEU A 152 2.58 -15.55 -12.77
CA LEU A 152 3.67 -16.31 -13.37
C LEU A 152 3.59 -16.36 -14.91
N LYS A 153 2.42 -16.02 -15.49
CA LYS A 153 2.13 -16.03 -16.93
C LYS A 153 2.51 -14.72 -17.61
N GLN A 154 2.17 -13.58 -16.99
CA GLN A 154 2.23 -12.25 -17.62
C GLN A 154 3.63 -11.87 -18.13
N GLU A 155 4.71 -12.18 -17.40
CA GLU A 155 6.06 -11.84 -17.86
C GLU A 155 6.53 -12.64 -19.09
N ILE A 156 5.93 -13.80 -19.36
CA ILE A 156 6.33 -14.69 -20.46
C ILE A 156 5.65 -14.27 -21.76
N GLU A 157 4.38 -13.86 -21.69
CA GLU A 157 3.61 -13.40 -22.86
C GLU A 157 4.12 -12.05 -23.37
N ILE A 158 4.41 -11.10 -22.46
CA ILE A 158 4.93 -9.77 -22.82
C ILE A 158 6.24 -9.89 -23.60
N LYS A 159 7.19 -10.73 -23.15
CA LYS A 159 8.48 -10.89 -23.84
C LYS A 159 8.36 -11.59 -25.19
N LYS A 160 7.40 -12.51 -25.34
CA LYS A 160 7.15 -13.19 -26.62
C LYS A 160 6.49 -12.27 -27.63
N GLU A 161 5.60 -11.39 -27.20
CA GLU A 161 4.98 -10.38 -28.06
C GLU A 161 6.00 -9.32 -28.49
N GLU A 162 6.82 -8.82 -27.56
CA GLU A 162 7.93 -7.90 -27.88
C GLU A 162 8.92 -8.51 -28.89
N GLN A 163 9.27 -9.79 -28.73
CA GLN A 163 10.14 -10.47 -29.69
C GLN A 163 9.49 -10.63 -31.07
N LYS A 164 8.19 -10.97 -31.14
CA LYS A 164 7.46 -11.04 -32.40
C LYS A 164 7.34 -9.68 -33.09
N GLU A 165 7.10 -8.61 -32.34
CA GLU A 165 7.09 -7.26 -32.90
C GLU A 165 8.47 -6.89 -33.47
N ILE A 166 9.56 -7.17 -32.75
CA ILE A 166 10.92 -6.91 -33.24
C ILE A 166 11.23 -7.74 -34.50
N GLU A 167 10.88 -9.03 -34.52
CA GLU A 167 11.07 -9.90 -35.69
C GLU A 167 10.25 -9.40 -36.90
N SER A 168 9.00 -8.99 -36.68
CA SER A 168 8.17 -8.39 -37.73
C SER A 168 8.76 -7.09 -38.27
N PHE A 169 9.35 -6.25 -37.41
CA PHE A 169 9.96 -4.98 -37.80
C PHE A 169 11.28 -5.18 -38.57
N VAL A 170 12.03 -6.24 -38.26
CA VAL A 170 13.25 -6.63 -38.98
C VAL A 170 12.91 -7.23 -40.36
N GLU A 171 11.80 -7.95 -40.48
CA GLU A 171 11.33 -8.51 -41.75
C GLU A 171 10.83 -7.42 -42.72
N ILE A 172 10.19 -6.37 -42.21
CA ILE A 172 9.78 -5.19 -43.01
C ILE A 172 11.01 -4.43 -43.54
N LYS A 173 12.06 -4.26 -42.72
CA LYS A 173 13.29 -3.57 -43.15
C LYS A 173 14.12 -4.33 -44.19
N THR A 174 13.91 -5.63 -44.37
CA THR A 174 14.65 -6.44 -45.34
C THR A 174 13.92 -6.59 -46.68
N LYS A 175 12.58 -6.48 -46.72
CA LYS A 175 11.79 -6.52 -47.96
C LYS A 175 11.66 -5.16 -48.66
N ASP A 176 11.79 -4.04 -47.94
CA ASP A 176 11.62 -2.69 -48.53
C ASP A 176 12.89 -2.02 -49.06
N LYS A 177 14.08 -2.63 -48.90
CA LYS A 177 15.31 -2.07 -49.47
C LYS A 177 15.45 -2.27 -50.98
N GLU A 178 14.65 -3.13 -51.60
CA GLU A 178 14.70 -3.37 -53.06
C GLU A 178 13.56 -2.71 -53.85
N LYS A 179 12.56 -2.09 -53.20
CA LYS A 179 11.42 -1.44 -53.90
C LYS A 179 11.36 0.08 -53.82
N ILE A 180 12.32 0.76 -53.20
CA ILE A 180 12.41 2.23 -53.21
C ILE A 180 13.28 2.69 -54.38
N LYS A 181 12.83 2.39 -55.60
CA LYS A 181 13.17 3.15 -56.80
C LYS A 181 11.87 3.43 -57.52
N GLU A 182 11.56 4.73 -57.64
CA GLU A 182 10.43 5.31 -58.39
C GLU A 182 9.04 5.20 -57.75
N ILE A 183 8.80 6.04 -56.73
CA ILE A 183 7.46 6.61 -56.53
C ILE A 183 7.58 8.12 -56.73
N LYS A 184 7.26 8.57 -57.95
CA LYS A 184 6.98 9.98 -58.26
C LYS A 184 5.50 10.24 -57.97
N ALA A 185 5.20 10.85 -56.81
CA ALA A 185 4.17 11.88 -56.62
C ALA A 185 4.04 12.24 -55.12
N PRO A 186 4.37 13.47 -54.68
CA PRO A 186 4.33 13.86 -53.28
C PRO A 186 3.09 14.69 -52.86
N LEU A 187 1.93 14.56 -53.54
CA LEU A 187 0.74 15.36 -53.21
C LEU A 187 -0.35 14.64 -52.39
N ASP A 188 -0.51 13.33 -52.48
CA ASP A 188 -1.61 12.60 -51.80
C ASP A 188 -1.39 12.42 -50.27
N MET A 189 -0.14 12.44 -49.82
CA MET A 189 0.14 12.31 -48.38
C MET A 189 -0.18 13.58 -47.59
N GLN A 190 -0.10 14.75 -48.21
CA GLN A 190 -0.33 16.01 -47.51
C GLN A 190 -1.82 16.21 -47.18
N GLU A 191 -2.70 15.78 -48.07
CA GLU A 191 -4.16 15.76 -47.85
C GLU A 191 -4.54 14.82 -46.70
N LYS A 192 -4.00 13.59 -46.71
CA LYS A 192 -4.20 12.63 -45.60
C LYS A 192 -3.69 13.13 -44.25
N VAL A 193 -2.55 13.85 -44.23
CA VAL A 193 -2.04 14.47 -43.00
C VAL A 193 -2.98 15.55 -42.49
N THR A 194 -3.56 16.38 -43.37
CA THR A 194 -4.53 17.41 -42.96
C THR A 194 -5.84 16.80 -42.44
N GLU A 195 -6.29 15.68 -43.02
CA GLU A 195 -7.47 14.97 -42.55
C GLU A 195 -7.26 14.35 -41.16
N LEU A 196 -6.09 13.74 -40.93
CA LEU A 196 -5.71 13.24 -39.61
C LEU A 196 -5.60 14.35 -38.56
N GLN A 197 -5.04 15.50 -38.92
CA GLN A 197 -4.98 16.66 -38.01
C GLN A 197 -6.37 17.15 -37.61
N LYS A 198 -7.34 17.15 -38.55
CA LYS A 198 -8.73 17.51 -38.28
C LYS A 198 -9.41 16.51 -37.32
N ILE A 199 -9.18 15.22 -37.50
CA ILE A 199 -9.70 14.17 -36.62
C ILE A 199 -9.13 14.31 -35.20
N ILE A 200 -7.83 14.59 -35.08
CA ILE A 200 -7.17 14.80 -33.78
C ILE A 200 -7.76 16.01 -33.05
N LEU A 201 -8.04 17.10 -33.77
CA LEU A 201 -8.67 18.29 -33.18
C LEU A 201 -10.10 18.00 -32.69
N ASP A 202 -10.92 17.33 -33.49
CA ASP A 202 -12.29 16.94 -33.12
C ASP A 202 -12.30 15.98 -31.92
N LEU A 203 -11.41 15.00 -31.89
CA LEU A 203 -11.25 14.10 -30.74
C LEU A 203 -10.78 14.86 -29.49
N SER A 204 -9.86 15.81 -29.62
CA SER A 204 -9.39 16.62 -28.49
C SER A 204 -10.52 17.47 -27.90
N GLU A 205 -11.37 18.05 -28.74
CA GLU A 205 -12.53 18.83 -28.30
C GLU A 205 -13.58 17.94 -27.62
N LYS A 206 -13.84 16.75 -28.18
CA LYS A 206 -14.74 15.75 -27.57
C LYS A 206 -14.23 15.28 -26.21
N VAL A 207 -12.94 15.00 -26.07
CA VAL A 207 -12.35 14.62 -24.76
C VAL A 207 -12.50 15.76 -23.75
N LYS A 208 -12.23 17.01 -24.13
CA LYS A 208 -12.43 18.17 -23.24
C LYS A 208 -13.90 18.35 -22.81
N SER A 209 -14.84 18.13 -23.72
CA SER A 209 -16.27 18.15 -23.37
C SER A 209 -16.65 17.00 -22.43
N PHE A 210 -15.99 15.84 -22.54
CA PHE A 210 -16.21 14.70 -21.66
C PHE A 210 -15.69 14.95 -20.24
N ASP A 211 -14.56 15.64 -20.10
CA ASP A 211 -14.03 16.05 -18.79
C ASP A 211 -15.05 16.94 -18.04
N GLY A 212 -15.69 17.89 -18.75
CA GLY A 212 -16.77 18.71 -18.18
C GLY A 212 -18.04 17.93 -17.83
N VAL A 213 -18.34 16.83 -18.54
CA VAL A 213 -19.45 15.93 -18.20
C VAL A 213 -19.12 15.12 -16.94
N CYS A 214 -17.88 14.65 -16.80
CA CYS A 214 -17.41 13.95 -15.61
C CYS A 214 -17.47 14.84 -14.36
N GLU A 215 -17.02 16.08 -14.44
CA GLU A 215 -17.14 17.04 -13.34
C GLU A 215 -18.61 17.29 -12.95
N ASN A 216 -19.49 17.48 -13.93
CA ASN A 216 -20.93 17.64 -13.68
C ASN A 216 -21.58 16.37 -13.09
N CYS A 217 -21.14 15.18 -13.47
CA CYS A 217 -21.61 13.92 -12.88
C CYS A 217 -21.11 13.73 -11.44
N ILE A 218 -19.89 14.16 -11.14
CA ILE A 218 -19.32 14.12 -9.79
C ILE A 218 -20.05 15.13 -8.89
N VAL A 219 -20.26 16.36 -9.35
CA VAL A 219 -20.99 17.41 -8.61
C VAL A 219 -22.46 17.03 -8.40
N LYS A 220 -23.13 16.44 -9.40
CA LYS A 220 -24.50 15.91 -9.22
C LYS A 220 -24.57 14.75 -8.23
N LYS A 221 -23.56 13.87 -8.17
CA LYS A 221 -23.51 12.79 -7.16
C LYS A 221 -23.30 13.30 -5.74
N PHE A 222 -22.71 14.49 -5.59
CA PHE A 222 -22.47 15.13 -4.29
C PHE A 222 -23.39 16.31 -4.00
N SER A 223 -24.46 16.48 -4.79
CA SER A 223 -25.49 17.44 -4.47
C SER A 223 -26.02 17.13 -3.07
N LEU A 224 -26.24 18.19 -2.29
CA LEU A 224 -26.77 18.07 -0.94
C LEU A 224 -28.01 17.17 -1.00
N PRO A 225 -28.11 16.16 -0.12
CA PRO A 225 -29.27 15.28 -0.11
C PRO A 225 -30.51 16.16 0.01
N SER A 226 -31.50 15.94 -0.88
CA SER A 226 -32.84 16.46 -0.60
C SER A 226 -33.30 15.86 0.72
N ASP A 227 -34.12 16.60 1.46
CA ASP A 227 -34.66 16.19 2.76
C ASP A 227 -35.45 14.86 2.69
N GLU A 228 -35.77 14.38 1.48
CA GLU A 228 -36.54 13.17 1.21
C GLU A 228 -35.71 11.88 1.04
N SER A 229 -34.38 11.93 1.11
CA SER A 229 -33.57 10.70 0.97
C SER A 229 -33.69 9.78 2.19
N SER A 230 -33.93 8.49 1.93
CA SER A 230 -34.04 7.47 2.97
C SER A 230 -32.75 7.34 3.79
N THR A 231 -32.87 6.89 5.04
CA THR A 231 -31.72 6.64 5.93
C THR A 231 -30.73 5.67 5.29
N GLU A 232 -31.23 4.64 4.61
CA GLU A 232 -30.44 3.66 3.88
C GLU A 232 -29.64 4.30 2.75
N GLU A 233 -30.27 5.18 1.95
CA GLU A 233 -29.56 5.92 0.89
C GLU A 233 -28.46 6.80 1.44
N ARG A 234 -28.69 7.48 2.57
CA ARG A 234 -27.68 8.31 3.23
C ARG A 234 -26.52 7.46 3.74
N ALA A 235 -26.79 6.30 4.34
CA ALA A 235 -25.76 5.37 4.77
C ALA A 235 -24.92 4.83 3.59
N VAL A 236 -25.57 4.50 2.46
CA VAL A 236 -24.88 4.07 1.24
C VAL A 236 -23.97 5.18 0.70
N LYS A 237 -24.44 6.44 0.69
CA LYS A 237 -23.63 7.60 0.29
C LYS A 237 -22.41 7.79 1.18
N ILE A 238 -22.56 7.68 2.51
CA ILE A 238 -21.44 7.76 3.46
C ILE A 238 -20.43 6.65 3.19
N ARG A 239 -20.89 5.42 2.95
CA ARG A 239 -20.01 4.28 2.61
C ARG A 239 -19.20 4.55 1.34
N GLU A 240 -19.82 5.11 0.31
CA GLU A 240 -19.11 5.50 -0.92
C GLU A 240 -18.07 6.60 -0.68
N LEU A 241 -18.41 7.61 0.12
CA LEU A 241 -17.49 8.68 0.52
C LEU A 241 -16.26 8.14 1.24
N LEU A 242 -16.46 7.21 2.19
CA LEU A 242 -15.37 6.56 2.92
C LEU A 242 -14.47 5.75 2.00
N TYR A 243 -15.05 5.01 1.05
CA TYR A 243 -14.27 4.25 0.05
C TYR A 243 -13.41 5.17 -0.82
N ARG A 244 -13.96 6.31 -1.26
CA ARG A 244 -13.19 7.30 -2.04
C ARG A 244 -12.10 7.95 -1.20
N LEU A 245 -12.41 8.32 0.04
CA LEU A 245 -11.42 8.87 0.97
C LEU A 245 -10.26 7.89 1.18
N ASP A 246 -10.53 6.59 1.37
CA ASP A 246 -9.48 5.58 1.48
C ASP A 246 -8.60 5.52 0.23
N LYS A 247 -9.20 5.52 -0.97
CA LYS A 247 -8.46 5.55 -2.25
C LYS A 247 -7.55 6.76 -2.37
N GLU A 248 -8.03 7.95 -2.02
CA GLU A 248 -7.22 9.17 -2.01
C GLU A 248 -6.10 9.11 -0.96
N LEU A 249 -6.39 8.58 0.23
CA LEU A 249 -5.38 8.43 1.29
C LEU A 249 -4.31 7.39 0.93
N ILE A 250 -4.62 6.37 0.13
CA ILE A 250 -3.63 5.41 -0.39
C ILE A 250 -2.55 6.12 -1.19
N PHE A 251 -2.89 7.16 -1.97
CA PHE A 251 -1.90 7.98 -2.68
C PHE A 251 -0.89 8.59 -1.71
N PHE A 252 -1.34 9.24 -0.63
CA PHE A 252 -0.46 9.85 0.37
C PHE A 252 0.28 8.82 1.24
N LYS A 253 -0.31 7.63 1.45
CA LYS A 253 0.31 6.51 2.13
C LYS A 253 1.51 5.96 1.35
N LYS A 254 1.36 5.79 0.03
CA LYS A 254 2.43 5.34 -0.88
C LYS A 254 3.38 6.47 -1.29
N GLY A 255 2.93 7.72 -1.18
CA GLY A 255 3.66 8.90 -1.60
C GLY A 255 4.87 9.25 -0.74
N THR A 256 5.59 10.29 -1.16
CA THR A 256 6.78 10.80 -0.48
C THR A 256 6.42 11.59 0.78
N ALA A 257 7.44 11.95 1.58
CA ALA A 257 7.25 12.84 2.72
C ALA A 257 6.75 14.24 2.30
N GLU A 258 7.09 14.69 1.09
CA GLU A 258 6.67 15.97 0.53
C GLU A 258 5.18 16.00 0.18
N ASN A 259 4.67 14.93 -0.45
CA ASN A 259 3.21 14.80 -0.70
C ASN A 259 2.42 14.89 0.60
N ARG A 260 2.92 14.26 1.68
CA ARG A 260 2.31 14.36 3.01
C ARG A 260 2.46 15.74 3.64
N LYS A 261 3.52 16.49 3.32
CA LYS A 261 3.69 17.88 3.76
C LYS A 261 2.68 18.80 3.07
N ILE A 262 2.46 18.61 1.76
CA ILE A 262 1.43 19.30 1.00
C ILE A 262 0.04 18.96 1.56
N PHE A 263 -0.25 17.69 1.81
CA PHE A 263 -1.49 17.26 2.44
C PHE A 263 -1.72 17.98 3.78
N LYS A 264 -0.73 17.99 4.68
CA LYS A 264 -0.82 18.68 5.98
C LYS A 264 -0.98 20.20 5.88
N LYS A 265 -0.54 20.80 4.77
CA LYS A 265 -0.68 22.23 4.50
C LYS A 265 -2.10 22.57 4.02
N ILE A 266 -2.69 21.70 3.20
CA ILE A 266 -4.02 21.89 2.61
C ILE A 266 -5.12 21.42 3.57
N VAL A 267 -4.97 20.23 4.13
CA VAL A 267 -5.94 19.60 5.02
C VAL A 267 -5.57 19.91 6.47
N LEU A 268 -6.39 20.72 7.12
CA LEU A 268 -6.21 21.09 8.53
C LEU A 268 -6.33 19.86 9.43
N GLY A 269 -5.41 19.71 10.38
CA GLY A 269 -5.44 18.61 11.34
C GLY A 269 -6.71 18.57 12.20
N GLN A 270 -7.34 19.74 12.44
CA GLN A 270 -8.61 19.86 13.17
C GLN A 270 -9.75 19.15 12.44
N ASN A 271 -9.90 19.38 11.12
CA ASN A 271 -10.88 18.69 10.29
C ASN A 271 -10.69 17.17 10.32
N VAL A 272 -9.43 16.71 10.23
CA VAL A 272 -9.11 15.27 10.30
C VAL A 272 -9.48 14.70 11.67
N GLY A 273 -9.12 15.40 12.76
CA GLY A 273 -9.46 14.99 14.12
C GLY A 273 -10.97 14.90 14.33
N TYR A 274 -11.70 15.91 13.87
CA TYR A 274 -13.16 15.95 13.93
C TYR A 274 -13.80 14.79 13.16
N LEU A 275 -13.36 14.53 11.92
CA LEU A 275 -13.85 13.40 11.13
C LEU A 275 -13.58 12.06 11.82
N ILE A 276 -12.39 11.87 12.41
CA ILE A 276 -12.08 10.65 13.16
C ILE A 276 -12.98 10.51 14.40
N ALA A 277 -13.22 11.60 15.13
CA ALA A 277 -14.09 11.60 16.30
C ALA A 277 -15.54 11.26 15.92
N LEU A 278 -16.07 11.93 14.90
CA LEU A 278 -17.41 11.67 14.35
C LEU A 278 -17.54 10.21 13.89
N LEU A 279 -16.58 9.71 13.11
CA LEU A 279 -16.62 8.31 12.63
C LEU A 279 -16.58 7.29 13.76
N LYS A 280 -15.90 7.59 14.88
CA LYS A 280 -15.93 6.72 16.07
C LYS A 280 -17.27 6.79 16.78
N ALA A 281 -17.79 8.00 16.97
CA ALA A 281 -19.06 8.24 17.62
C ALA A 281 -20.21 7.54 16.89
N LEU A 282 -20.21 7.49 15.55
CA LEU A 282 -21.25 6.80 14.76
C LEU A 282 -21.41 5.29 15.03
N TYR A 283 -20.47 4.64 15.73
CA TYR A 283 -20.58 3.22 16.10
C TYR A 283 -20.84 2.99 17.60
N ASP A 284 -20.94 4.05 18.39
CA ASP A 284 -21.15 4.01 19.83
C ASP A 284 -22.19 5.08 20.18
N GLU A 285 -23.41 4.64 20.52
CA GLU A 285 -24.55 5.54 20.72
C GLU A 285 -24.28 6.56 21.84
N ASP A 286 -23.59 6.17 22.91
CA ASP A 286 -23.28 7.08 24.03
C ASP A 286 -22.30 8.16 23.55
N MET A 287 -21.26 7.78 22.80
CA MET A 287 -20.33 8.73 22.19
C MET A 287 -21.00 9.61 21.13
N PHE A 288 -22.00 9.10 20.41
CA PHE A 288 -22.77 9.87 19.43
C PHE A 288 -23.61 10.95 20.10
N GLN A 289 -24.28 10.62 21.20
CA GLN A 289 -25.02 11.60 22.00
C GLN A 289 -24.07 12.68 22.54
N ASP A 290 -22.93 12.30 23.13
CA ASP A 290 -21.91 13.26 23.58
C ASP A 290 -21.45 14.17 22.44
N TRP A 291 -21.21 13.60 21.26
CA TRP A 291 -20.83 14.37 20.08
C TRP A 291 -21.93 15.36 19.67
N LEU A 292 -23.21 14.96 19.65
CA LEU A 292 -24.34 15.87 19.37
C LEU A 292 -24.41 17.04 20.35
N PHE A 293 -24.08 16.81 21.63
CA PHE A 293 -24.10 17.86 22.65
C PHE A 293 -22.90 18.81 22.59
N PHE A 294 -21.71 18.32 22.23
CA PHE A 294 -20.47 19.10 22.30
C PHE A 294 -19.94 19.60 20.95
N ALA A 295 -20.44 19.08 19.82
CA ALA A 295 -19.95 19.45 18.50
C ALA A 295 -20.55 20.78 18.01
N GLU A 296 -20.01 21.90 18.48
CA GLU A 296 -20.22 23.23 17.87
C GLU A 296 -19.28 23.48 16.66
N TYR A 297 -18.52 22.47 16.24
CA TYR A 297 -17.49 22.62 15.21
C TYR A 297 -18.06 22.57 13.80
N GLU A 298 -17.95 23.68 13.07
CA GLU A 298 -18.22 23.74 11.63
C GLU A 298 -16.93 23.56 10.82
N MET A 299 -16.95 22.65 9.84
CA MET A 299 -15.81 22.47 8.93
C MET A 299 -15.66 23.69 8.01
N GLU A 300 -14.58 24.44 8.18
CA GLU A 300 -14.23 25.57 7.30
C GLU A 300 -13.94 25.08 5.87
N ARG A 301 -14.74 25.54 4.90
CA ARG A 301 -14.37 25.47 3.48
C ARG A 301 -13.51 26.69 3.15
N ARG A 302 -12.20 26.49 3.01
CA ARG A 302 -11.29 27.53 2.48
C ARG A 302 -11.27 27.54 0.97
#